data_AF-A0AA95IWN0-F1
#
_entry.id   AF-A0AA95IWN0-F1
#
_cell.length_a   1.000
_cell.length_b   1.000
_cell.length_c   1.000
_cell.angle_alpha   90.00
_cell.angle_beta   90.00
_cell.angle_gamma   90.00
#
_symmetry.space_group_name_H-M   'P 1'
#
loop_
_entity.id
_entity.type
_entity.pdbx_description
1 polymer ?
#
loop_
_entity_poly.entity_id
_entity_poly.type
_entity_poly.pdbx_seq_one_letter_code
_entity_poly.pdbx_strand_id
1 'polypeptide(L)'
;MKIITQLATASILSVLAMPVFANTVAVWNSQVAISNTNIAKTKIGVVKAAVKPKQQQLDSYKATIERLQKQYATQNAQMTQAQKDDLRKQIQTNLQNYEQVASQIQSIIDANEAEVMQRIVPKIQAIKENIVRQKNIDVLIDNRDRTVSYVKPEWDVTADFTKAINDQVK
;
A
#
# COMPACT_ATOMS: atom_id res chain seq x y z
N MET A 1 -56.57 -30.81 -61.48
CA MET A 1 -56.87 -31.72 -60.35
C MET A 1 -55.57 -32.44 -59.96
N LYS A 2 -55.18 -32.38 -58.66
CA LYS A 2 -53.92 -32.86 -57.99
C LYS A 2 -52.69 -31.96 -58.27
N ILE A 3 -52.17 -31.06 -57.43
CA ILE A 3 -51.76 -30.96 -55.99
C ILE A 3 -50.64 -31.95 -55.57
N ILE A 4 -49.67 -31.40 -54.81
CA ILE A 4 -48.65 -31.95 -53.88
C ILE A 4 -47.36 -32.52 -54.54
N THR A 5 -46.09 -32.32 -54.13
CA THR A 5 -45.42 -31.84 -52.88
C THR A 5 -43.92 -31.54 -53.12
N GLN A 6 -43.37 -30.62 -52.32
CA GLN A 6 -41.99 -30.23 -51.90
C GLN A 6 -40.80 -31.21 -52.13
N LEU A 7 -39.53 -30.79 -52.22
CA LEU A 7 -38.68 -30.35 -51.10
C LEU A 7 -37.45 -29.56 -51.58
N ALA A 8 -37.30 -28.33 -51.08
CA ALA A 8 -36.03 -27.60 -51.06
C ALA A 8 -35.26 -28.01 -49.80
N THR A 9 -34.12 -28.66 -49.97
CA THR A 9 -33.24 -29.06 -48.86
C THR A 9 -32.31 -27.89 -48.53
N ALA A 10 -32.74 -27.01 -47.63
CA ALA A 10 -31.86 -26.06 -46.97
C ALA A 10 -31.13 -26.80 -45.84
N SER A 11 -29.89 -27.20 -46.09
CA SER A 11 -28.99 -27.74 -45.06
C SER A 11 -28.65 -26.63 -44.07
N ILE A 12 -29.32 -26.62 -42.93
CA ILE A 12 -29.01 -25.76 -41.78
C ILE A 12 -27.63 -26.17 -41.26
N LEU A 13 -26.63 -25.33 -41.49
CA LEU A 13 -25.31 -25.47 -40.89
C LEU A 13 -25.41 -25.05 -39.42
N SER A 14 -25.80 -26.00 -38.56
CA SER A 14 -25.79 -25.81 -37.11
C SER A 14 -24.34 -25.72 -36.64
N VAL A 15 -23.81 -24.50 -36.56
CA VAL A 15 -22.54 -24.23 -35.85
C VAL A 15 -22.79 -24.59 -34.39
N LEU A 16 -22.36 -25.79 -33.98
CA LEU A 16 -22.22 -26.12 -32.57
C LEU A 16 -21.17 -25.16 -32.01
N ALA A 17 -21.60 -24.10 -31.34
CA ALA A 17 -20.73 -23.28 -30.53
C ALA A 17 -20.21 -24.17 -29.40
N MET A 18 -19.04 -24.78 -29.61
CA MET A 18 -18.30 -25.39 -28.51
C MET A 18 -18.04 -24.28 -27.49
N PRO A 19 -18.29 -24.51 -26.19
CA PRO A 19 -17.85 -23.57 -25.18
C PRO A 19 -16.32 -23.47 -25.31
N VAL A 20 -15.85 -22.34 -25.81
CA VAL A 20 -14.44 -21.98 -25.67
C VAL A 20 -14.24 -21.78 -24.18
N PHE A 21 -13.56 -22.71 -23.52
CA PHE A 21 -13.04 -22.51 -22.18
C PHE A 21 -11.97 -21.43 -22.26
N ALA A 22 -12.40 -20.17 -22.22
CA ALA A 22 -11.51 -19.05 -22.07
C ALA A 22 -11.06 -19.03 -20.61
N ASN A 23 -9.90 -19.62 -20.32
CA ASN A 23 -9.28 -19.49 -19.01
C ASN A 23 -9.10 -18.01 -18.71
N THR A 24 -9.79 -17.49 -17.70
CA THR A 24 -9.78 -16.07 -17.38
C THR A 24 -8.72 -15.81 -16.33
N VAL A 25 -7.57 -15.30 -16.79
CA VAL A 25 -6.51 -14.82 -15.91
C VAL A 25 -6.78 -13.35 -15.59
N ALA A 26 -6.79 -13.01 -14.31
CA ALA A 26 -6.81 -11.64 -13.83
C ALA A 26 -5.58 -11.35 -12.99
N VAL A 27 -5.20 -10.09 -12.97
CA VAL A 27 -4.11 -9.57 -12.16
C VAL A 27 -4.69 -8.54 -11.21
N TRP A 28 -4.18 -8.50 -10.00
CA TRP A 28 -4.40 -7.39 -9.09
C TRP A 28 -3.07 -7.02 -8.45
N ASN A 29 -2.95 -5.80 -7.95
CA ASN A 29 -1.85 -5.42 -7.09
C ASN A 29 -2.40 -5.12 -5.69
N SER A 30 -2.17 -6.02 -4.74
CA SER A 30 -2.74 -5.89 -3.39
C SER A 30 -2.27 -4.61 -2.68
N GLN A 31 -1.00 -4.23 -2.84
CA GLN A 31 -0.43 -3.01 -2.26
C GLN A 31 -1.10 -1.73 -2.81
N VAL A 32 -1.28 -1.65 -4.14
CA VAL A 32 -1.96 -0.53 -4.80
C VAL A 32 -3.45 -0.53 -4.43
N ALA A 33 -4.08 -1.70 -4.38
CA ALA A 33 -5.49 -1.82 -4.03
C ALA A 33 -5.77 -1.25 -2.63
N ILE A 34 -4.97 -1.68 -1.63
CA ILE A 34 -5.09 -1.28 -0.23
C ILE A 34 -4.73 0.20 -0.03
N SER A 35 -3.60 0.66 -0.59
CA SER A 35 -3.15 2.04 -0.42
C SER A 35 -4.13 3.07 -1.02
N ASN A 36 -4.92 2.67 -2.03
CA ASN A 36 -5.93 3.54 -2.63
C ASN A 36 -7.28 3.57 -1.91
N THR A 37 -7.47 2.76 -0.86
CA THR A 37 -8.71 2.73 -0.07
C THR A 37 -8.92 4.03 0.73
N ASN A 38 -10.18 4.30 1.08
CA ASN A 38 -10.57 5.47 1.89
C ASN A 38 -9.96 5.40 3.29
N ILE A 39 -9.93 4.21 3.90
CA ILE A 39 -9.34 4.00 5.22
C ILE A 39 -7.83 4.28 5.20
N ALA A 40 -7.10 3.76 4.20
CA ALA A 40 -5.67 4.02 4.07
C ALA A 40 -5.39 5.51 3.87
N LYS A 41 -6.12 6.18 2.97
CA LYS A 41 -5.99 7.62 2.73
C LYS A 41 -6.27 8.45 3.98
N THR A 42 -7.30 8.09 4.74
CA THR A 42 -7.64 8.74 6.00
C THR A 42 -6.51 8.58 7.02
N LYS A 43 -5.98 7.36 7.18
CA LYS A 43 -4.88 7.07 8.11
C LYS A 43 -3.58 7.76 7.70
N ILE A 44 -3.29 7.88 6.41
CA ILE A 44 -2.17 8.70 5.93
C ILE A 44 -2.32 10.16 6.39
N GLY A 45 -3.54 10.72 6.36
CA GLY A 45 -3.82 12.06 6.89
C GLY A 45 -3.52 12.17 8.38
N VAL A 46 -3.94 11.19 9.17
CA VAL A 46 -3.67 11.09 10.62
C VAL A 46 -2.17 11.00 10.89
N VAL A 47 -1.46 10.12 10.19
CA VAL A 47 0.01 9.95 10.31
C VAL A 47 0.71 11.26 9.97
N LYS A 48 0.37 11.91 8.85
CA LYS A 48 0.98 13.20 8.46
C LYS A 48 0.78 14.26 9.55
N ALA A 49 -0.42 14.37 10.11
CA ALA A 49 -0.71 15.32 11.18
C ALA A 49 0.09 15.03 12.46
N ALA A 50 0.21 13.76 12.85
CA ALA A 50 0.93 13.34 14.05
C ALA A 50 2.46 13.42 13.90
N VAL A 51 2.99 13.12 12.71
CA VAL A 51 4.44 13.14 12.41
C VAL A 51 4.97 14.55 12.21
N LYS A 52 4.18 15.47 11.64
CA LYS A 52 4.63 16.85 11.37
C LYS A 52 5.32 17.55 12.56
N PRO A 53 4.73 17.62 13.77
CA PRO A 53 5.40 18.25 14.92
C PRO A 53 6.65 17.47 15.38
N LYS A 54 6.65 16.14 15.25
CA LYS A 54 7.82 15.30 15.59
C LYS A 54 8.98 15.50 14.63
N GLN A 55 8.69 15.69 13.34
CA GLN A 55 9.71 16.03 12.36
C GLN A 55 10.38 17.37 12.70
N GLN A 56 9.60 18.37 13.11
CA GLN A 56 10.15 19.66 13.57
C GLN A 56 11.04 19.50 14.82
N GLN A 57 10.69 18.57 15.73
CA GLN A 57 11.53 18.23 16.88
C GLN A 57 12.85 17.56 16.45
N LEU A 58 12.81 16.61 15.50
CA LEU A 58 14.02 16.01 14.94
C LEU A 58 14.95 17.05 14.32
N ASP A 59 14.39 17.95 13.52
CA ASP A 59 15.17 19.01 12.86
C ASP A 59 15.83 19.94 13.89
N SER A 60 15.12 20.26 14.98
CA SER A 60 15.64 21.04 16.11
C SER A 60 16.77 20.34 16.86
N TYR A 61 16.63 19.05 17.16
CA TYR A 61 17.70 18.26 17.78
C TYR A 61 18.91 18.14 16.88
N LYS A 62 18.70 17.88 15.58
CA LYS A 62 19.77 17.82 14.59
C LYS A 62 20.57 19.13 14.52
N ALA A 63 19.89 20.27 14.37
CA ALA A 63 20.53 21.58 14.36
C ALA A 63 21.28 21.88 15.67
N THR A 64 20.72 21.46 16.82
CA THR A 64 21.39 21.63 18.12
C THR A 64 22.64 20.77 18.24
N ILE A 65 22.59 19.51 17.81
CA ILE A 65 23.74 18.60 17.80
C ILE A 65 24.85 19.17 16.90
N GLU A 66 24.52 19.60 15.69
CA GLU A 66 25.48 20.19 14.75
C GLU A 66 26.14 21.46 15.33
N ARG A 67 25.35 22.32 15.99
CA ARG A 67 25.87 23.52 16.66
C ARG A 67 26.84 23.16 17.79
N LEU A 68 26.47 22.21 18.65
CA LEU A 68 27.32 21.78 19.78
C LEU A 68 28.60 21.11 19.28
N GLN A 69 28.51 20.26 18.26
CA GLN A 69 29.68 19.64 17.62
C GLN A 69 30.63 20.69 17.03
N LYS A 70 30.10 21.71 16.35
CA LYS A 70 30.89 22.83 15.83
C LYS A 70 31.55 23.64 16.94
N GLN A 71 30.82 23.91 18.03
CA GLN A 71 31.38 24.61 19.19
C GLN A 71 32.52 23.81 19.81
N TYR A 72 32.36 22.49 19.98
CA TYR A 72 33.43 21.61 20.45
C TYR A 72 34.64 21.67 19.52
N ALA A 73 34.45 21.48 18.21
CA ALA A 73 35.54 21.46 17.24
C ALA A 73 36.35 22.78 17.20
N THR A 74 35.67 23.92 17.38
CA THR A 74 36.30 25.24 17.25
C THR A 74 36.85 25.82 18.56
N GLN A 75 36.24 25.50 19.70
CA GLN A 75 36.56 26.14 20.99
C GLN A 75 37.21 25.20 22.01
N ASN A 76 37.39 23.90 21.69
CA ASN A 76 37.93 22.90 22.63
C ASN A 76 39.31 23.27 23.22
N ALA A 77 40.16 24.00 22.51
CA ALA A 77 41.45 24.47 23.04
C ALA A 77 41.32 25.52 24.16
N GLN A 78 40.20 26.26 24.19
CA GLN A 78 39.92 27.34 25.15
C GLN A 78 39.04 26.88 26.32
N MET A 79 38.54 25.64 26.27
CA MET A 79 37.63 25.07 27.27
C MET A 79 38.39 24.36 28.39
N THR A 80 37.89 24.49 29.62
CA THR A 80 38.28 23.62 30.74
C THR A 80 37.77 22.19 30.53
N GLN A 81 38.32 21.22 31.26
CA GLN A 81 37.84 19.84 31.19
C GLN A 81 36.35 19.74 31.53
N ALA A 82 35.91 20.42 32.59
CA ALA A 82 34.49 20.44 32.99
C ALA A 82 33.57 20.98 31.89
N GLN A 83 33.99 22.03 31.16
CA GLN A 83 33.22 22.57 30.03
C GLN A 83 33.14 21.58 28.86
N LYS A 84 34.23 20.84 28.59
CA LYS A 84 34.22 19.78 27.56
C LYS A 84 33.27 18.65 27.93
N ASP A 85 33.29 18.23 29.19
CA ASP A 85 32.45 17.13 29.68
C ASP A 85 30.97 17.52 29.65
N ASP A 86 30.63 18.75 30.06
CA ASP A 86 29.27 19.27 29.96
C ASP A 86 28.77 19.31 28.50
N LEU A 87 29.61 19.81 27.57
CA LEU A 87 29.22 19.88 26.17
C LEU A 87 29.04 18.48 25.55
N ARG A 88 29.93 17.51 25.87
CA ARG A 88 29.74 16.11 25.45
C ARG A 88 28.43 15.53 25.98
N LYS A 89 28.10 15.80 27.25
CA LYS A 89 26.84 15.37 27.85
C LYS A 89 25.64 15.99 27.13
N GLN A 90 25.69 17.28 26.81
CA GLN A 90 24.63 17.93 26.02
C GLN A 90 24.47 17.29 24.64
N ILE A 91 25.55 16.99 23.93
CA ILE A 91 25.48 16.28 22.64
C ILE A 91 24.82 14.91 22.81
N GLN A 92 25.27 14.13 23.80
CA GLN A 92 24.72 12.79 24.07
C GLN A 92 23.22 12.84 24.40
N THR A 93 22.79 13.77 25.25
CA THR A 93 21.37 13.94 25.59
C THR A 93 20.54 14.32 24.36
N ASN A 94 21.02 15.23 23.51
CA ASN A 94 20.30 15.59 22.29
C ASN A 94 20.23 14.42 21.30
N LEU A 95 21.28 13.60 21.20
CA LEU A 95 21.28 12.40 20.35
C LEU A 95 20.25 11.38 20.84
N GLN A 96 20.19 11.12 22.15
CA GLN A 96 19.17 10.23 22.74
C GLN A 96 17.75 10.73 22.47
N ASN A 97 17.51 12.03 22.63
CA ASN A 97 16.20 12.62 22.35
C ASN A 97 15.85 12.52 20.85
N TYR A 98 16.83 12.73 19.96
CA TYR A 98 16.66 12.53 18.53
C TYR A 98 16.23 11.09 18.20
N GLU A 99 16.95 10.10 18.72
CA GLU A 99 16.64 8.67 18.53
C GLU A 99 15.25 8.32 19.07
N GLN A 100 14.89 8.86 20.23
CA GLN A 100 13.56 8.66 20.82
C GLN A 100 12.45 9.21 19.92
N VAL A 101 12.59 10.43 19.39
CA VAL A 101 11.57 11.01 18.50
C VAL A 101 11.50 10.26 17.17
N ALA A 102 12.64 9.82 16.62
CA ALA A 102 12.67 9.01 15.41
C ALA A 102 11.92 7.67 15.60
N SER A 103 12.16 7.00 16.74
CA SER A 103 11.43 5.77 17.12
C SER A 103 9.92 6.01 17.29
N GLN A 104 9.52 7.15 17.86
CA GLN A 104 8.11 7.52 17.96
C GLN A 104 7.44 7.74 16.60
N ILE A 105 8.14 8.34 15.64
CA ILE A 105 7.64 8.50 14.26
C ILE A 105 7.40 7.13 13.64
N GLN A 106 8.38 6.23 13.74
CA GLN A 106 8.24 4.87 13.20
C GLN A 106 7.07 4.13 13.86
N SER A 107 6.95 4.21 15.20
CA SER A 107 5.85 3.58 15.94
C SER A 107 4.48 4.11 15.51
N ILE A 108 4.36 5.41 15.19
CA ILE A 108 3.12 6.00 14.67
C ILE A 108 2.78 5.43 13.30
N ILE A 109 3.77 5.31 12.41
CA ILE A 109 3.58 4.74 11.08
C ILE A 109 3.12 3.28 11.20
N ASP A 110 3.88 2.46 11.92
CA ASP A 110 3.61 1.03 12.07
C ASP A 110 2.25 0.77 12.71
N ALA A 111 1.88 1.51 13.75
CA ALA A 111 0.59 1.36 14.42
C ALA A 111 -0.59 1.70 13.49
N ASN A 112 -0.45 2.72 12.64
CA ASN A 112 -1.50 3.10 11.70
C ASN A 112 -1.60 2.11 10.53
N GLU A 113 -0.48 1.58 10.03
CA GLU A 113 -0.47 0.51 9.03
C GLU A 113 -1.10 -0.77 9.57
N ALA A 114 -0.75 -1.16 10.79
CA ALA A 114 -1.32 -2.31 11.47
C ALA A 114 -2.84 -2.16 11.64
N GLU A 115 -3.34 -0.98 12.00
CA GLU A 115 -4.78 -0.74 12.12
C GLU A 115 -5.49 -0.88 10.77
N VAL A 116 -4.92 -0.34 9.68
CA VAL A 116 -5.48 -0.52 8.33
C VAL A 116 -5.60 -2.00 7.99
N MET A 117 -4.53 -2.76 8.21
CA MET A 117 -4.50 -4.20 7.91
C MET A 117 -5.46 -4.99 8.81
N GLN A 118 -5.56 -4.65 10.10
CA GLN A 118 -6.49 -5.29 11.03
C GLN A 118 -7.95 -5.17 10.57
N ARG A 119 -8.32 -4.07 9.90
CA ARG A 119 -9.68 -3.90 9.35
C ARG A 119 -9.88 -4.62 8.01
N ILE A 120 -8.85 -4.68 7.17
CA ILE A 120 -8.95 -5.24 5.81
C ILE A 120 -8.83 -6.77 5.80
N VAL A 121 -7.86 -7.34 6.53
CA VAL A 121 -7.55 -8.78 6.50
C VAL A 121 -8.77 -9.67 6.74
N PRO A 122 -9.67 -9.39 7.70
CA PRO A 122 -10.85 -10.23 7.93
C PRO A 122 -11.85 -10.27 6.76
N LYS A 123 -11.81 -9.28 5.85
CA LYS A 123 -12.74 -9.17 4.72
C LYS A 123 -12.14 -9.64 3.40
N ILE A 124 -10.81 -9.72 3.30
CA ILE A 124 -10.13 -9.88 2.02
C ILE A 124 -10.46 -11.20 1.33
N GLN A 125 -10.64 -12.29 2.09
CA GLN A 125 -10.97 -13.60 1.53
C GLN A 125 -12.36 -13.58 0.87
N ALA A 126 -13.36 -13.02 1.55
CA ALA A 126 -14.71 -12.89 1.01
C ALA A 126 -14.77 -11.93 -0.20
N ILE A 127 -14.03 -10.82 -0.15
CA ILE A 127 -13.87 -9.91 -1.29
C ILE A 127 -13.30 -10.65 -2.50
N LYS A 128 -12.19 -11.38 -2.31
CA LYS A 128 -11.54 -12.16 -3.35
C LYS A 128 -12.50 -13.16 -3.98
N GLU A 129 -13.20 -13.95 -3.16
CA GLU A 129 -14.17 -14.94 -3.65
C GLU A 129 -15.30 -14.30 -4.47
N ASN A 130 -15.83 -13.17 -4.02
CA ASN A 130 -16.89 -12.46 -4.74
C ASN A 130 -16.41 -11.95 -6.10
N ILE A 131 -15.24 -11.31 -6.16
CA ILE A 131 -14.68 -10.80 -7.43
C ILE A 131 -14.37 -11.95 -8.39
N VAL A 132 -13.74 -13.01 -7.88
CA VAL A 132 -13.40 -14.20 -8.67
C VAL A 132 -14.64 -14.85 -9.28
N ARG A 133 -15.72 -15.02 -8.50
CA ARG A 133 -16.98 -15.58 -9.01
C ARG A 133 -17.68 -14.64 -10.00
N GLN A 134 -17.82 -13.35 -9.67
CA GLN A 134 -18.54 -12.39 -10.52
C GLN A 134 -17.88 -12.19 -11.88
N LYS A 135 -16.55 -12.28 -11.95
CA LYS A 135 -15.77 -12.09 -13.18
C LYS A 135 -15.34 -13.39 -13.84
N ASN A 136 -15.79 -14.54 -13.34
CA ASN A 136 -15.42 -15.87 -13.83
C ASN A 136 -13.89 -16.07 -13.94
N ILE A 137 -13.14 -15.62 -12.94
CA ILE A 137 -11.66 -15.67 -12.94
C ILE A 137 -11.20 -17.07 -12.51
N ASP A 138 -10.33 -17.69 -13.31
CA ASP A 138 -9.74 -19.00 -12.99
C ASP A 138 -8.40 -18.85 -12.25
N VAL A 139 -7.64 -17.82 -12.61
CA VAL A 139 -6.32 -17.53 -12.01
C VAL A 139 -6.25 -16.06 -11.65
N LEU A 140 -6.05 -15.76 -10.36
CA LEU A 140 -5.78 -14.42 -9.88
C LEU A 140 -4.31 -14.32 -9.45
N ILE A 141 -3.54 -13.48 -10.15
CA ILE A 141 -2.11 -13.24 -9.85
C ILE A 141 -1.99 -11.94 -9.06
N ASP A 142 -1.38 -12.00 -7.88
CA ASP A 142 -0.97 -10.79 -7.16
C ASP A 142 0.35 -10.27 -7.73
N ASN A 143 0.30 -9.10 -8.36
CA ASN A 143 1.44 -8.41 -8.97
C ASN A 143 2.07 -7.37 -8.02
N ARG A 144 1.89 -7.51 -6.70
CA ARG A 144 2.60 -6.68 -5.71
C ARG A 144 4.13 -6.72 -5.89
N ASP A 145 4.67 -7.90 -6.25
CA ASP A 145 6.11 -8.16 -6.40
C ASP A 145 6.61 -7.90 -7.84
N ARG A 146 5.78 -7.26 -8.68
CA ARG A 146 6.08 -6.92 -10.09
C ARG A 146 6.51 -8.11 -10.95
N THR A 147 5.93 -9.28 -10.68
CA THR A 147 6.20 -10.54 -11.40
C THR A 147 5.57 -10.60 -12.79
N VAL A 148 4.55 -9.77 -13.04
CA VAL A 148 3.88 -9.64 -14.34
C VAL A 148 4.50 -8.48 -15.11
N SER A 149 5.15 -8.77 -16.24
CA SER A 149 5.82 -7.76 -17.08
C SER A 149 4.85 -6.87 -17.87
N TYR A 150 3.69 -7.42 -18.25
CA TYR A 150 2.63 -6.72 -18.95
C TYR A 150 1.28 -7.35 -18.64
N VAL A 151 0.27 -6.52 -18.41
CA VAL A 151 -1.13 -6.92 -18.28
C VAL A 151 -1.99 -5.95 -19.09
N LYS A 152 -2.97 -6.49 -19.81
CA LYS A 152 -3.96 -5.64 -20.49
C LYS A 152 -4.90 -5.00 -19.45
N PRO A 153 -5.32 -3.74 -19.62
CA PRO A 153 -6.17 -3.06 -18.63
C PRO A 153 -7.44 -3.84 -18.24
N GLU A 154 -8.06 -4.56 -19.17
CA GLU A 154 -9.25 -5.37 -18.94
C GLU A 154 -9.02 -6.59 -18.03
N TRP A 155 -7.76 -7.00 -17.81
CA TRP A 155 -7.38 -8.09 -16.91
C TRP A 155 -6.89 -7.59 -15.55
N ASP A 156 -6.72 -6.28 -15.37
CA ASP A 156 -6.37 -5.68 -14.09
C ASP A 156 -7.63 -5.39 -13.26
N VAL A 157 -7.81 -6.15 -12.18
CA VAL A 157 -8.94 -6.03 -11.26
C VAL A 157 -8.57 -5.26 -9.98
N THR A 158 -7.42 -4.58 -9.93
CA THR A 158 -6.95 -3.82 -8.76
C THR A 158 -7.99 -2.81 -8.28
N ALA A 159 -8.62 -2.08 -9.20
CA ALA A 159 -9.67 -1.11 -8.88
C ALA A 159 -10.93 -1.75 -8.30
N ASP A 160 -11.29 -2.96 -8.74
CA ASP A 160 -12.42 -3.73 -8.19
C ASP A 160 -12.16 -4.08 -6.73
N PHE A 161 -10.93 -4.50 -6.40
CA PHE A 161 -10.52 -4.78 -5.02
C PHE A 161 -10.53 -3.53 -4.15
N THR A 162 -10.00 -2.39 -4.63
CA THR A 162 -10.09 -1.11 -3.89
C THR A 162 -11.55 -0.76 -3.58
N LYS A 163 -12.42 -0.86 -4.59
CA LYS A 163 -13.85 -0.56 -4.43
C LYS A 163 -14.49 -1.52 -3.41
N ALA A 164 -14.28 -2.83 -3.56
CA ALA A 164 -14.87 -3.83 -2.67
C ALA A 164 -14.37 -3.69 -1.22
N ILE A 165 -13.11 -3.31 -1.02
CA ILE A 165 -12.59 -2.99 0.32
C ILE A 165 -13.32 -1.77 0.89
N ASN A 166 -13.45 -0.68 0.13
CA ASN A 166 -14.19 0.51 0.58
C ASN A 166 -15.65 0.22 0.92
N ASP A 167 -16.29 -0.69 0.18
CA ASP A 167 -17.69 -1.06 0.42
C ASP A 167 -17.86 -1.88 1.72
N GLN A 168 -16.83 -2.65 2.11
CA GLN A 168 -16.90 -3.59 3.25
C GLN A 168 -16.16 -3.11 4.51
N VAL A 169 -15.25 -2.14 4.37
CA VAL A 169 -14.41 -1.61 5.44
C VAL A 169 -14.63 -0.10 5.54
N LYS A 170 -15.27 0.31 6.64
CA LYS A 170 -15.51 1.72 6.98
C LYS A 170 -14.37 2.31 7.81
#